data_AF-A0ABC9EJV9-F1
#
_entry.id   AF-A0ABC9EJV9-F1
#
_cell.length_a   1.000
_cell.length_b   1.000
_cell.length_c   1.000
_cell.angle_alpha   90.00
_cell.angle_beta   90.00
_cell.angle_gamma   90.00
#
_symmetry.space_group_name_H-M   'P 1'
#
loop_
_entity.id
_entity.type
_entity.pdbx_description
1 polymer ?
#
loop_
_entity_poly.entity_id
_entity_poly.type
_entity_poly.pdbx_seq_one_letter_code
_entity_poly.pdbx_strand_id
1 'polypeptide(L)'
;MDKDLHEQPPRGLLCLSLEDETFDVIRLPDSLDPALDDTFMLDVLHGELWLSAHTSETPSPGTMTIWVMCMAGGVDSRCEQRYSICVSDVCHPMGLLPNGGIALWKGLTLYRYDLASSNLMTECEMDGLRYQGRRARTWKNLFMFNVKPYTESLIPITL
;
A
#
# COMPACT_ATOMS: atom_id res chain seq x y z
N MET A 1 27.64 -13.01 -31.15
CA MET A 1 26.29 -13.47 -30.79
C MET A 1 25.83 -12.49 -29.74
N ASP A 2 25.40 -11.32 -30.21
CA ASP A 2 24.98 -10.21 -29.37
C ASP A 2 23.61 -10.57 -28.79
N LYS A 3 23.53 -10.63 -27.47
CA LYS A 3 22.27 -10.76 -26.76
C LYS A 3 21.61 -9.38 -26.80
N ASP A 4 20.53 -9.26 -27.55
CA ASP A 4 19.62 -8.12 -27.48
C ASP A 4 19.27 -7.87 -26.01
N LEU A 5 19.83 -6.80 -25.45
CA LEU A 5 19.34 -6.18 -24.23
C LEU A 5 18.00 -5.56 -24.60
N HIS A 6 16.93 -6.34 -24.51
CA HIS A 6 15.59 -5.78 -24.51
C HIS A 6 15.51 -4.76 -23.37
N GLU A 7 15.55 -3.47 -23.70
CA GLU A 7 15.17 -2.41 -22.78
C GLU A 7 13.75 -2.73 -22.32
N GLN A 8 13.60 -3.03 -21.03
CA GLN A 8 12.29 -3.21 -20.44
C GLN A 8 11.52 -1.89 -20.61
N PRO A 9 10.23 -1.93 -20.97
CA PRO A 9 9.43 -0.72 -21.06
C PRO A 9 9.48 0.02 -19.73
N PRO A 10 9.53 1.37 -19.74
CA PRO A 10 9.60 2.15 -18.51
C PRO A 10 8.39 1.82 -17.62
N ARG A 11 8.66 1.35 -16.41
CA ARG A 11 7.66 1.00 -15.40
C ARG A 11 7.49 2.16 -14.42
N GLY A 12 6.27 2.64 -14.28
CA GLY A 12 5.99 3.82 -13.48
C GLY A 12 4.51 4.06 -13.26
N LEU A 13 4.22 4.91 -12.28
CA LEU A 13 2.88 5.40 -11.98
C LEU A 13 2.69 6.73 -12.70
N LEU A 14 1.60 6.86 -13.45
CA LEU A 14 1.19 8.14 -14.02
C LEU A 14 0.64 9.03 -12.91
N CYS A 15 1.29 10.17 -12.69
CA CYS A 15 0.87 11.19 -11.73
C CYS A 15 0.21 12.36 -12.47
N LEU A 16 -0.90 12.85 -11.94
CA LEU A 16 -1.60 14.05 -12.43
C LEU A 16 -1.49 15.14 -11.37
N SER A 17 -0.83 16.26 -11.68
CA SER A 17 -0.91 17.48 -10.86
C SER A 17 -2.14 18.27 -11.27
N LEU A 18 -3.06 18.50 -10.33
CA LEU A 18 -4.20 19.38 -10.57
C LEU A 18 -3.83 20.86 -10.53
N GLU A 19 -2.77 21.23 -9.78
CA GLU A 19 -2.32 22.61 -9.67
C GLU A 19 -1.63 23.08 -10.95
N ASP A 20 -0.74 22.25 -11.49
CA ASP A 20 0.04 22.57 -12.69
C ASP A 20 -0.63 22.10 -13.98
N GLU A 21 -1.74 21.35 -13.88
CA GLU A 21 -2.40 20.67 -15.01
C GLU A 21 -1.43 19.80 -15.85
N THR A 22 -0.42 19.24 -15.20
CA THR A 22 0.63 18.43 -15.85
C THR A 22 0.56 16.96 -15.49
N PHE A 23 1.13 16.14 -16.37
CA PHE A 23 1.39 14.73 -16.14
C PHE A 23 2.87 14.53 -15.82
N ASP A 24 3.15 13.71 -14.82
CA ASP A 24 4.49 13.23 -14.51
C ASP A 24 4.48 11.69 -14.36
N VAL A 25 5.65 11.06 -14.38
CA VAL A 25 5.79 9.62 -14.18
C VAL A 25 6.69 9.37 -12.98
N ILE A 26 6.12 8.78 -11.94
CA ILE A 26 6.86 8.32 -10.79
C ILE A 26 7.40 6.93 -11.11
N ARG A 27 8.72 6.78 -11.17
CA ARG A 27 9.35 5.49 -11.44
C ARG A 27 9.06 4.51 -10.30
N LEU A 28 8.75 3.26 -10.65
CA LEU A 28 8.66 2.19 -9.65
C LEU A 28 10.06 1.84 -9.12
N PRO A 29 10.18 1.26 -7.92
CA PRO A 29 11.46 0.82 -7.38
C PRO A 29 12.15 -0.21 -8.29
N ASP A 30 13.45 -0.07 -8.54
CA ASP A 30 14.22 -1.02 -9.37
C ASP A 30 14.22 -2.45 -8.80
N SER A 31 14.07 -2.58 -7.48
CA SER A 31 13.97 -3.87 -6.78
C SER A 31 12.62 -4.57 -6.95
N LEU A 32 11.61 -3.89 -7.50
CA LEU A 32 10.30 -4.45 -7.72
C LEU A 32 10.35 -5.39 -8.93
N ASP A 33 10.11 -6.69 -8.71
CA ASP A 33 10.13 -7.69 -9.76
C ASP A 33 9.19 -7.29 -10.92
N PRO A 34 9.70 -7.22 -12.17
CA PRO A 34 8.91 -7.02 -13.38
C PRO A 34 7.78 -8.00 -13.59
N ALA A 35 7.89 -9.22 -13.07
CA ALA A 35 6.84 -10.22 -13.15
C ALA A 35 5.68 -9.99 -12.16
N LEU A 36 5.83 -9.05 -11.21
CA LEU A 36 4.83 -8.72 -10.18
C LEU A 36 3.95 -7.51 -10.54
N ASP A 37 3.83 -7.16 -11.83
CA ASP A 37 3.02 -6.01 -12.28
C ASP A 37 1.54 -6.06 -11.83
N ASP A 38 1.03 -7.21 -11.37
CA ASP A 38 -0.33 -7.37 -10.82
C ASP A 38 -0.41 -7.52 -9.28
N THR A 39 0.72 -7.50 -8.55
CA THR A 39 0.78 -7.89 -7.11
C THR A 39 1.32 -6.79 -6.20
N PHE A 40 1.12 -5.53 -6.56
CA PHE A 40 1.42 -4.40 -5.68
C PHE A 40 0.15 -3.62 -5.31
N MET A 41 0.18 -2.98 -4.15
CA MET A 41 -0.89 -2.12 -3.65
C MET A 41 -0.39 -0.69 -3.50
N LEU A 42 -1.31 0.25 -3.70
CA LEU A 42 -1.07 1.67 -3.48
C LEU A 42 -2.04 2.18 -2.42
N ASP A 43 -1.49 2.80 -1.39
CA ASP A 43 -2.24 3.38 -0.29
C ASP A 43 -1.70 4.78 0.02
N VAL A 44 -2.53 5.69 0.50
CA VAL A 44 -2.08 7.02 0.94
C VAL A 44 -2.17 7.09 2.45
N LEU A 45 -1.03 7.35 3.09
CA LEU A 45 -0.90 7.42 4.54
C LEU A 45 -0.13 8.66 4.93
N HIS A 46 -0.69 9.45 5.85
CA HIS A 46 -0.07 10.70 6.34
C HIS A 46 0.33 11.68 5.23
N GLY A 47 -0.40 11.68 4.12
CA GLY A 47 -0.14 12.52 2.97
C GLY A 47 0.99 12.03 2.05
N GLU A 48 1.53 10.85 2.31
CA GLU A 48 2.51 10.19 1.46
C GLU A 48 1.86 9.05 0.68
N LEU A 49 2.34 8.81 -0.55
CA LEU A 49 1.92 7.65 -1.35
C LEU A 49 2.81 6.45 -1.00
N TRP A 50 2.21 5.37 -0.55
CA TRP A 50 2.86 4.15 -0.13
C TRP A 50 2.60 3.06 -1.18
N LEU A 51 3.68 2.42 -1.63
CA LEU A 51 3.65 1.26 -2.51
C LEU A 51 4.00 0.03 -1.67
N SER A 52 3.19 -1.02 -1.76
CA SER A 52 3.46 -2.28 -1.09
C SER A 52 3.52 -3.42 -2.08
N ALA A 53 4.53 -4.28 -2.01
CA ALA A 53 4.60 -5.49 -2.84
C ALA A 53 5.10 -6.68 -2.03
N HIS A 54 4.62 -7.87 -2.39
CA HIS A 54 5.00 -9.12 -1.74
C HIS A 54 5.96 -9.89 -2.63
N THR A 55 7.08 -10.31 -2.05
CA THR A 55 7.99 -11.27 -2.65
C THR A 55 7.75 -12.61 -1.98
N SER A 56 7.20 -13.54 -2.75
CA SER A 56 6.98 -14.92 -2.30
C SER A 56 8.33 -15.63 -2.18
N GLU A 57 8.78 -15.86 -0.95
CA GLU A 57 9.91 -16.73 -0.67
C GLU A 57 9.41 -18.15 -0.36
N THR A 58 10.03 -19.15 -0.99
CA THR A 58 9.83 -20.56 -0.62
C THR A 58 11.03 -21.05 0.17
N PRO A 59 10.86 -21.55 1.41
CA PRO A 59 9.59 -21.76 2.12
C PRO A 59 9.02 -20.48 2.78
N SER A 60 7.69 -20.45 2.93
CA SER A 60 6.94 -19.35 3.57
C SER A 60 7.33 -19.14 5.04
N PRO A 61 7.15 -17.92 5.60
CA PRO A 61 6.48 -16.75 5.03
C PRO A 61 7.34 -15.96 4.03
N GLY A 62 6.70 -15.27 3.08
CA GLY A 62 7.38 -14.33 2.20
C GLY A 62 7.62 -12.97 2.89
N THR A 63 8.13 -12.04 2.10
CA THR A 63 8.48 -10.70 2.57
C THR A 63 7.63 -9.67 1.83
N MET A 64 6.88 -8.85 2.56
CA MET A 64 6.25 -7.67 2.00
C MET A 64 7.14 -6.46 2.23
N THR A 65 7.46 -5.77 1.16
CA THR A 65 8.24 -4.54 1.20
C THR A 65 7.32 -3.35 0.98
N ILE A 66 7.54 -2.29 1.75
CA ILE A 66 6.78 -1.04 1.67
C ILE A 66 7.76 0.07 1.30
N TRP A 67 7.46 0.74 0.20
CA TRP A 67 8.14 1.94 -0.26
C TRP A 67 7.27 3.16 -0.06
N VAL A 68 7.90 4.29 0.25
CA VAL A 68 7.27 5.60 0.22
C VAL A 68 7.73 6.31 -1.04
N MET A 69 6.75 6.73 -1.84
CA MET A 69 6.95 7.38 -3.11
C MET A 69 7.13 8.88 -2.86
N CYS A 70 8.25 9.44 -3.29
CA CYS A 70 8.44 10.88 -3.26
C CYS A 70 7.64 11.52 -4.40
N MET A 71 6.62 12.30 -4.05
CA MET A 71 5.77 13.02 -5.01
C MET A 71 6.38 14.36 -5.47
N ALA A 72 7.59 14.71 -5.01
CA ALA A 72 8.26 15.94 -5.41
C ALA A 72 8.58 15.87 -6.91
N GLY A 73 7.87 16.68 -7.70
CA GLY A 73 7.93 16.68 -9.17
C GLY A 73 9.36 16.86 -9.68
N GLY A 74 9.76 16.00 -10.61
CA GLY A 74 11.08 16.02 -11.23
C GLY A 74 11.68 14.64 -11.47
N VAL A 75 12.73 14.62 -12.30
CA VAL A 75 13.45 13.41 -12.77
C VAL A 75 14.09 12.59 -11.63
N ASP A 76 14.11 13.12 -10.41
CA ASP A 76 14.65 12.50 -9.19
C ASP A 76 13.55 12.00 -8.23
N SER A 77 12.35 11.70 -8.73
CA SER A 77 11.29 11.03 -7.95
C SER A 77 11.78 9.66 -7.46
N ARG A 78 12.43 9.63 -6.31
CA ARG A 78 13.03 8.42 -5.73
C ARG A 78 12.03 7.76 -4.80
N CYS A 79 11.91 6.44 -4.96
CA CYS A 79 11.22 5.60 -4.00
C CYS A 79 12.16 5.30 -2.84
N GLU A 80 11.73 5.53 -1.62
CA GLU A 80 12.47 5.12 -0.42
C GLU A 80 11.85 3.84 0.13
N GLN A 81 12.64 2.76 0.21
CA GLN A 81 12.19 1.58 0.95
C GLN A 81 12.16 1.90 2.44
N ARG A 82 10.97 1.83 3.06
CA ARG A 82 10.79 2.23 4.45
C ARG A 82 10.61 1.05 5.40
N TYR A 83 9.93 -0.02 4.94
CA TYR A 83 9.72 -1.21 5.75
C TYR A 83 9.90 -2.49 4.93
N SER A 84 10.32 -3.54 5.64
CA SER A 84 10.33 -4.92 5.15
C SER A 84 9.75 -5.79 6.26
N ILE A 85 8.62 -6.45 5.98
CA ILE A 85 7.83 -7.15 6.98
C ILE A 85 7.56 -8.59 6.54
N CYS A 86 7.65 -9.53 7.48
CA CYS A 86 7.40 -10.95 7.22
C CYS A 86 5.90 -11.23 7.29
N VAL A 87 5.28 -11.48 6.13
CA VAL A 87 3.85 -11.75 6.00
C VAL A 87 3.61 -12.77 4.89
N SER A 88 2.54 -13.54 5.00
CA SER A 88 2.25 -14.61 4.03
C SER A 88 1.79 -14.09 2.65
N ASP A 89 1.42 -12.81 2.55
CA ASP A 89 0.89 -12.18 1.34
C ASP A 89 0.90 -10.65 1.49
N VAL A 90 0.56 -9.92 0.43
CA VAL A 90 0.41 -8.47 0.47
C VAL A 90 -0.80 -8.05 1.33
N CYS A 91 -0.62 -6.97 2.10
CA CYS A 91 -1.63 -6.37 2.97
C CYS A 91 -1.73 -4.86 2.69
N HIS A 92 -2.87 -4.24 2.97
CA HIS A 92 -3.00 -2.80 2.97
C HIS A 92 -2.43 -2.20 4.27
N PRO A 93 -1.40 -1.34 4.23
CA PRO A 93 -1.05 -0.53 5.38
C PRO A 93 -2.18 0.47 5.67
N MET A 94 -2.64 0.49 6.92
CA MET A 94 -3.74 1.34 7.39
C MET A 94 -3.26 2.53 8.20
N GLY A 95 -2.04 2.46 8.74
CA GLY A 95 -1.44 3.54 9.50
C GLY A 95 -0.34 3.08 10.45
N LEU A 96 0.45 4.05 10.91
CA LEU A 96 1.47 3.85 11.92
C LEU A 96 0.83 3.92 13.32
N LEU A 97 1.21 2.97 14.18
CA LEU A 97 0.75 2.91 15.57
C LEU A 97 1.75 3.64 16.47
N PRO A 98 1.29 4.31 17.54
CA PRO A 98 2.12 5.13 18.41
C PRO A 98 3.22 4.36 19.17
N ASN A 99 3.14 3.02 19.19
CA ASN A 99 4.12 2.13 19.82
C ASN A 99 5.15 1.56 18.84
N GLY A 100 5.24 2.10 17.62
CA GLY A 100 6.17 1.61 16.60
C GLY A 100 5.66 0.37 15.87
N GLY A 101 4.34 0.14 15.85
CA GLY A 101 3.72 -0.88 15.01
C GLY A 101 3.12 -0.32 13.73
N ILE A 102 2.73 -1.21 12.81
CA ILE A 102 1.96 -0.90 11.61
C ILE A 102 0.64 -1.64 11.69
N ALA A 103 -0.47 -0.93 11.51
CA ALA A 103 -1.77 -1.56 11.30
C ALA A 103 -1.86 -2.02 9.83
N LEU A 104 -2.15 -3.29 9.63
CA LEU A 104 -2.27 -3.90 8.30
C LEU A 104 -3.65 -4.50 8.15
N TRP A 105 -4.22 -4.43 6.95
CA TRP A 105 -5.51 -4.99 6.63
C TRP A 105 -5.41 -5.95 5.45
N LYS A 106 -6.02 -7.13 5.59
CA LYS A 106 -6.16 -8.08 4.48
C LYS A 106 -7.47 -8.85 4.60
N GLY A 107 -8.30 -8.81 3.56
CA GLY A 107 -9.59 -9.51 3.55
C GLY A 107 -10.49 -9.05 4.69
N LEU A 108 -10.79 -9.94 5.63
CA LEU A 108 -11.60 -9.66 6.83
C LEU A 108 -10.75 -9.58 8.11
N THR A 109 -9.43 -9.51 8.01
CA THR A 109 -8.56 -9.53 9.18
C THR A 109 -7.75 -8.24 9.26
N LEU A 110 -7.79 -7.62 10.43
CA LEU A 110 -6.90 -6.54 10.82
C LEU A 110 -5.74 -7.14 11.62
N TYR A 111 -4.54 -6.87 11.18
CA TYR A 111 -3.31 -7.26 11.83
C TYR A 111 -2.60 -6.06 12.42
N ARG A 112 -1.80 -6.35 13.44
CA ARG A 112 -0.80 -5.45 13.98
C ARG A 112 0.55 -6.08 13.77
N TYR A 113 1.40 -5.39 13.03
CA TYR A 113 2.81 -5.74 12.89
C TYR A 113 3.63 -4.90 13.87
N ASP A 114 4.42 -5.54 14.73
CA ASP A 114 5.33 -4.86 15.64
C ASP A 114 6.73 -4.78 15.01
N LEU A 115 7.21 -3.57 14.73
CA LEU A 115 8.50 -3.39 14.04
C LEU A 115 9.70 -3.80 14.90
N ALA A 116 9.59 -3.75 16.23
CA ALA A 116 10.70 -4.06 17.13
C ALA A 116 10.93 -5.57 17.27
N SER A 117 9.84 -6.35 17.37
CA SER A 117 9.89 -7.80 17.51
C SER A 117 9.70 -8.57 16.19
N SER A 118 9.46 -7.86 15.09
CA SER A 118 9.13 -8.43 13.78
C SER A 118 7.97 -9.42 13.82
N ASN A 119 7.01 -9.19 14.73
CA ASN A 119 5.92 -10.10 15.01
C ASN A 119 4.61 -9.58 14.42
N LEU A 120 3.88 -10.45 13.72
CA LEU A 120 2.54 -10.19 13.20
C LEU A 120 1.50 -10.81 14.14
N MET A 121 0.61 -9.99 14.68
CA MET A 121 -0.51 -10.43 15.51
C MET A 121 -1.83 -10.11 14.83
N THR A 122 -2.79 -11.02 14.93
CA THR A 122 -4.19 -10.72 14.57
C THR A 122 -4.78 -9.82 15.64
N GLU A 123 -5.14 -8.60 15.27
CA GLU A 123 -5.73 -7.62 16.19
C GLU A 123 -7.26 -7.78 16.23
N CYS A 124 -7.89 -8.02 15.06
CA CYS A 124 -9.34 -8.13 14.94
C CYS A 124 -9.76 -8.93 13.69
N GLU A 125 -10.71 -9.84 13.87
CA GLU A 125 -11.48 -10.43 12.76
C GLU A 125 -12.76 -9.62 12.54
N MET A 126 -12.95 -9.14 11.32
CA MET A 126 -14.03 -8.23 10.92
C MET A 126 -15.30 -8.98 10.49
N ASP A 127 -15.27 -10.30 10.39
CA ASP A 127 -16.43 -11.15 10.07
C ASP A 127 -17.57 -10.99 11.11
N GLY A 128 -17.21 -10.67 12.36
CA GLY A 128 -18.11 -10.39 13.46
C GLY A 128 -18.54 -8.93 13.62
N LEU A 129 -17.96 -7.99 12.86
CA LEU A 129 -18.27 -6.56 13.02
C LEU A 129 -19.71 -6.27 12.55
N ARG A 130 -20.58 -5.97 13.51
CA ARG A 130 -21.96 -5.54 13.25
C ARG A 130 -22.05 -4.02 13.31
N TYR A 131 -22.62 -3.42 12.29
CA TYR A 131 -22.95 -2.00 12.29
C TYR A 131 -23.96 -1.69 13.40
N GLN A 132 -23.58 -0.87 14.38
CA GLN A 132 -24.43 -0.46 15.48
C GLN A 132 -25.01 0.94 15.23
N GLY A 133 -25.86 1.08 14.21
CA GLY A 133 -26.61 2.31 13.93
C GLY A 133 -28.02 2.31 14.49
N ARG A 134 -28.56 3.50 14.78
CA ARG A 134 -29.91 3.70 15.36
C ARG A 134 -31.07 3.18 14.50
N ARG A 135 -30.85 2.87 13.22
CA ARG A 135 -31.84 2.23 12.35
C ARG A 135 -31.23 0.96 11.77
N ALA A 136 -31.88 -0.17 12.05
CA ALA A 136 -31.59 -1.44 11.39
C ALA A 136 -31.89 -1.29 9.89
N ARG A 137 -30.89 -0.83 9.13
CA ARG A 137 -30.92 -0.92 7.68
C ARG A 137 -30.63 -2.39 7.33
N THR A 138 -31.54 -3.03 6.63
CA THR A 138 -31.32 -4.33 5.98
C THR A 138 -30.32 -4.15 4.84
N TRP A 139 -29.03 -4.08 5.17
CA TRP A 139 -27.97 -4.13 4.18
C TRP A 139 -27.79 -5.60 3.76
N LYS A 140 -27.88 -5.88 2.45
CA LYS A 140 -27.45 -7.18 1.91
C LYS A 140 -25.96 -7.34 2.20
N ASN A 141 -25.59 -8.36 2.97
CA ASN A 141 -24.24 -8.90 3.16
C ASN A 141 -23.08 -7.92 2.90
N LEU A 142 -22.62 -7.27 3.96
CA LEU A 142 -21.43 -6.41 3.99
C LEU A 142 -20.12 -7.24 4.08
N PHE A 143 -20.01 -8.37 3.38
CA PHE A 143 -18.79 -9.18 3.40
C PHE A 143 -17.60 -8.50 2.69
N MET A 144 -17.86 -7.46 1.91
CA MET A 144 -16.84 -6.52 1.45
C MET A 144 -17.09 -5.19 2.14
N PHE A 145 -16.35 -4.92 3.20
CA PHE A 145 -16.07 -3.53 3.53
C PHE A 145 -15.19 -3.01 2.40
N ASN A 146 -15.74 -2.14 1.54
CA ASN A 146 -14.89 -1.20 0.83
C ASN A 146 -14.37 -0.23 1.89
N VAL A 147 -13.33 -0.64 2.62
CA VAL A 147 -12.50 0.28 3.39
C VAL A 147 -11.76 1.08 2.35
N LYS A 148 -12.40 2.13 1.86
CA LYS A 148 -11.70 3.16 1.13
C LYS A 148 -10.96 3.95 2.20
N PRO A 149 -9.62 3.88 2.30
CA PRO A 149 -8.90 4.82 3.14
C PRO A 149 -9.41 6.20 2.74
N TYR A 150 -9.93 6.95 3.73
CA TYR A 150 -10.31 8.33 3.50
C TYR A 150 -9.01 9.06 3.18
N THR A 151 -8.75 9.21 1.89
CA THR A 151 -7.66 10.00 1.37
C THR A 151 -8.07 11.43 1.68
N GLU A 152 -7.55 12.00 2.77
CA GLU A 152 -7.59 13.43 2.94
C GLU A 152 -6.99 14.03 1.65
N SER A 153 -7.75 14.92 1.02
CA SER A 153 -7.27 15.66 -0.14
C SER A 153 -5.94 16.31 0.24
N LEU A 154 -4.88 15.98 -0.50
CA LEU A 154 -3.58 16.64 -0.36
C LEU A 154 -3.65 18.12 -0.73
N ILE A 155 -4.73 18.54 -1.39
CA ILE A 155 -5.00 19.93 -1.70
C ILE A 155 -5.85 20.52 -0.57
N PRO A 156 -5.34 21.54 0.15
CA PRO A 156 -6.14 22.30 1.09
C PRO A 156 -7.31 22.95 0.35
N ILE A 157 -8.54 22.72 0.79
CA ILE A 157 -9.68 23.50 0.32
C ILE A 157 -9.61 24.85 1.03
N THR A 158 -8.98 25.83 0.41
CA THR A 158 -9.11 27.22 0.80
C THR A 158 -10.50 27.71 0.39
N LEU A 159 -11.37 27.93 1.39
CA LEU A 159 -12.63 28.66 1.24
C LEU A 159 -12.38 30.17 1.38
#